data_AF-A0A2V4BTD3-F1
#
_entry.id   AF-A0A2V4BTD3-F1
#
_cell.length_a   1.000
_cell.length_b   1.000
_cell.length_c   1.000
_cell.angle_alpha   90.00
_cell.angle_beta   90.00
_cell.angle_gamma   90.00
#
_symmetry.space_group_name_H-M   'P 1'
#
loop_
_entity.id
_entity.type
_entity.pdbx_description
1 polymer ?
#
loop_
_entity_poly.entity_id
_entity_poly.type
_entity_poly.pdbx_seq_one_letter_code
_entity_poly.pdbx_strand_id
1 'polypeptide(L)'
;MQAIPVKVKNVNVYPYVDWSGGGIGPVILPVIEGASGTYAVDTLIISVFYNLDLDSVSQSAKLGMHQRYVAMGETEDEPPFTTPWMYCTNTSDQPQFGRTITMNKPESEAINMGTTVEPAYITLGPLTDVTVSQLFPPPAIGEIMLIENGSGNVIATKTGTPHEMGIEVTGGKRFGTLRAGMKNIMITGKNKEGKTFTMGNLTCLSPNEPALFLQEFRF
;
A
#
# COMPACT_ATOMS: atom_id res chain seq x y z
N MET A 1 22.61 -5.74 -26.69
CA MET A 1 21.97 -7.01 -27.05
C MET A 1 20.47 -6.77 -27.00
N GLN A 2 19.69 -7.50 -27.80
CA GLN A 2 18.23 -7.45 -27.72
C GLN A 2 17.80 -8.55 -26.74
N ALA A 3 16.96 -8.22 -25.77
CA ALA A 3 16.40 -9.20 -24.83
C ALA A 3 15.85 -10.41 -25.58
N ILE A 4 16.23 -11.63 -25.16
CA ILE A 4 15.63 -12.86 -25.67
C ILE A 4 14.44 -13.18 -24.78
N PRO A 5 13.19 -13.05 -25.26
CA PRO A 5 12.02 -13.39 -24.48
C PRO A 5 12.02 -14.89 -24.21
N VAL A 6 11.90 -15.27 -22.94
CA VAL A 6 11.78 -16.66 -22.51
C VAL A 6 10.32 -16.94 -22.24
N LYS A 7 9.80 -18.04 -22.78
CA LYS A 7 8.43 -18.47 -22.51
C LYS A 7 8.29 -18.95 -21.06
N VAL A 8 7.18 -18.58 -20.44
CA VAL A 8 6.86 -18.88 -19.04
C VAL A 8 5.47 -19.47 -18.91
N LYS A 9 5.29 -20.36 -17.93
CA LYS A 9 4.05 -21.06 -17.60
C LYS A 9 3.80 -21.04 -16.10
N ASN A 10 2.57 -21.38 -15.68
CA ASN A 10 2.17 -21.43 -14.27
C ASN A 10 2.48 -20.13 -13.50
N VAL A 11 2.37 -18.99 -14.20
CA VAL A 11 2.72 -17.69 -13.65
C VAL A 11 1.61 -17.19 -12.74
N ASN A 12 1.97 -16.95 -11.49
CA ASN A 12 1.15 -16.32 -10.48
C ASN A 12 1.67 -14.90 -10.22
N VAL A 13 0.77 -13.92 -10.26
CA VAL A 13 1.11 -12.50 -10.02
C VAL A 13 0.52 -12.05 -8.70
N TYR A 14 1.34 -11.41 -7.88
CA TYR A 14 1.01 -10.96 -6.53
C TYR A 14 1.19 -9.44 -6.42
N PRO A 15 0.31 -8.73 -5.70
CA PRO A 15 0.56 -7.35 -5.29
C PRO A 15 1.89 -7.25 -4.55
N TYR A 16 2.72 -6.26 -4.90
CA TYR A 16 3.95 -5.99 -4.15
C TYR A 16 3.64 -5.10 -2.94
N VAL A 17 4.10 -5.51 -1.77
CA VAL A 17 4.00 -4.75 -0.52
C VAL A 17 5.40 -4.58 0.04
N ASP A 18 5.81 -3.33 0.27
CA ASP A 18 7.06 -3.05 0.97
C ASP A 18 6.86 -3.30 2.47
N TRP A 19 7.40 -4.42 2.96
CA TRP A 19 7.21 -4.88 4.33
C TRP A 19 8.48 -4.68 5.14
N SER A 20 8.43 -3.74 6.08
CA SER A 20 9.54 -3.40 6.99
C SER A 20 9.52 -4.16 8.32
N GLY A 21 8.55 -5.07 8.52
CA GLY A 21 8.44 -5.86 9.75
C GLY A 21 9.38 -7.07 9.74
N GLY A 22 10.27 -7.18 10.73
CA GLY A 22 11.24 -8.28 10.86
C GLY A 22 10.65 -9.66 11.25
N GLY A 23 9.49 -10.03 10.70
CA GLY A 23 8.72 -11.25 11.02
C GLY A 23 8.10 -11.94 9.79
N ILE A 24 7.10 -12.80 10.02
CA ILE A 24 6.36 -13.51 8.95
C ILE A 24 5.53 -12.49 8.16
N GLY A 25 5.84 -12.32 6.88
CA GLY A 25 5.17 -11.36 6.00
C GLY A 25 3.67 -11.67 5.79
N PRO A 26 2.88 -10.70 5.30
CA PRO A 26 1.45 -10.88 5.08
C PRO A 26 1.17 -12.00 4.06
N VAL A 27 0.10 -12.75 4.28
CA VAL A 27 -0.41 -13.71 3.28
C VAL A 27 -1.02 -12.91 2.13
N ILE A 28 -0.35 -12.90 0.99
CA ILE A 28 -0.77 -12.20 -0.22
C ILE A 28 -1.33 -13.23 -1.19
N LEU A 29 -2.61 -13.09 -1.55
CA LEU A 29 -3.23 -13.92 -2.58
C LEU A 29 -2.83 -13.41 -3.98
N PRO A 30 -2.67 -14.30 -4.96
CA PRO A 30 -2.39 -13.91 -6.33
C PRO A 30 -3.60 -13.23 -6.99
N VAL A 31 -3.33 -12.17 -7.74
CA VAL A 31 -4.33 -11.47 -8.58
C VAL A 31 -4.49 -12.12 -9.96
N ILE A 32 -3.49 -12.91 -10.37
CA ILE A 32 -3.49 -13.74 -11.57
C ILE A 32 -2.93 -15.09 -11.15
N GLU A 33 -3.60 -16.18 -11.52
CA GLU A 33 -3.16 -17.55 -11.24
C GLU A 33 -2.98 -18.34 -12.53
N GLY A 34 -1.90 -19.14 -12.60
CA GLY A 34 -1.70 -20.14 -13.64
C GLY A 34 -1.54 -19.58 -15.07
N ALA A 35 -1.09 -18.32 -15.20
CA ALA A 35 -0.94 -17.69 -16.51
C ALA A 35 0.28 -18.21 -17.28
N SER A 36 0.29 -17.97 -18.58
CA SER A 36 1.42 -18.21 -19.47
C SER A 36 1.78 -16.93 -20.21
N GLY A 37 2.99 -16.85 -20.74
CA GLY A 37 3.42 -15.69 -21.53
C GLY A 37 4.91 -15.67 -21.77
N THR A 38 5.48 -14.47 -21.82
CA THR A 38 6.92 -14.26 -22.03
C THR A 38 7.52 -13.35 -20.99
N TYR A 39 8.67 -13.75 -20.46
CA TYR A 39 9.49 -12.97 -19.56
C TYR A 39 10.82 -12.63 -20.22
N ALA A 40 11.21 -11.36 -20.19
CA ALA A 40 12.45 -10.88 -20.77
C ALA A 40 13.23 -10.04 -19.76
N VAL A 41 14.54 -10.31 -19.69
CA VAL A 41 15.49 -9.49 -18.95
C VAL A 41 16.54 -8.98 -19.92
N ASP A 42 16.74 -7.66 -19.96
CA ASP A 42 17.77 -7.02 -20.77
C ASP A 42 18.68 -6.16 -19.91
N THR A 43 19.88 -5.89 -20.39
CA THR A 43 20.81 -4.97 -19.75
C THR A 43 21.40 -4.03 -20.80
N LEU A 44 21.19 -2.72 -20.60
CA LEU A 44 21.82 -1.67 -21.39
C LEU A 44 22.68 -0.80 -20.49
N ILE A 45 24.01 -0.89 -20.67
CA ILE A 45 25.02 -0.12 -19.94
C ILE A 45 24.93 -0.38 -18.43
N ILE A 46 24.25 0.50 -17.69
CA ILE A 46 24.04 0.43 -16.24
C ILE A 46 22.57 0.17 -15.88
N SER A 47 21.70 -0.03 -16.88
CA SER A 47 20.27 -0.24 -16.66
C SER A 47 19.87 -1.67 -16.99
N VAL A 48 19.13 -2.32 -16.09
CA VAL A 48 18.53 -3.62 -16.29
C VAL A 48 17.03 -3.43 -16.51
N PHE A 49 16.48 -4.05 -17.55
CA PHE A 49 15.07 -3.98 -17.91
C PHE A 49 14.43 -5.34 -17.68
N TYR A 50 13.27 -5.34 -17.05
CA TYR A 50 12.45 -6.51 -16.79
C TYR A 50 11.11 -6.28 -17.47
N ASN A 51 10.67 -7.21 -18.31
CA ASN A 51 9.34 -7.17 -18.92
C ASN A 51 8.68 -8.55 -18.78
N LEU A 52 7.42 -8.56 -18.39
CA LEU A 52 6.58 -9.74 -18.34
C LEU A 52 5.30 -9.43 -19.11
N ASP A 53 5.10 -10.16 -20.20
CA ASP A 53 3.89 -10.10 -21.01
C ASP A 53 3.13 -11.41 -20.79
N LEU A 54 1.88 -11.33 -20.33
CA LEU A 54 1.04 -12.51 -20.14
C LEU A 54 0.03 -12.63 -21.28
N ASP A 55 -0.19 -13.87 -21.71
CA ASP A 55 -1.26 -14.24 -22.62
C ASP A 55 -2.63 -14.07 -21.93
N SER A 56 -3.74 -14.29 -22.64
CA SER A 56 -5.09 -14.09 -22.10
C SER A 56 -5.27 -14.72 -20.71
N VAL A 57 -5.48 -13.90 -19.67
CA VAL A 57 -5.59 -14.37 -18.28
C VAL A 57 -7.00 -14.22 -17.72
N SER A 58 -7.37 -15.12 -16.80
CA SER A 58 -8.47 -14.90 -15.87
C SER A 58 -7.96 -14.15 -14.64
N GLN A 59 -8.37 -12.90 -14.47
CA GLN A 59 -8.00 -12.08 -13.32
C GLN A 59 -8.94 -12.40 -12.13
N SER A 60 -8.39 -12.75 -10.97
CA SER A 60 -9.17 -12.95 -9.74
C SER A 60 -9.55 -11.61 -9.08
N ALA A 61 -8.74 -10.58 -9.32
CA ALA A 61 -8.97 -9.20 -8.91
C ALA A 61 -8.46 -8.22 -9.97
N LYS A 62 -9.07 -7.03 -10.04
CA LYS A 62 -8.75 -6.02 -11.06
C LYS A 62 -7.31 -5.51 -10.90
N LEU A 63 -6.52 -5.59 -11.97
CA LEU A 63 -5.18 -5.01 -12.03
C LEU A 63 -5.25 -3.47 -12.01
N GLY A 64 -4.35 -2.85 -11.24
CA GLY A 64 -4.17 -1.40 -11.22
C GLY A 64 -3.04 -0.99 -12.15
N MET A 65 -3.34 -0.07 -13.08
CA MET A 65 -2.33 0.53 -13.93
C MET A 65 -1.29 1.25 -13.07
N HIS A 66 0.00 1.07 -13.40
CA HIS A 66 1.15 1.59 -12.66
C HIS A 66 1.26 1.14 -11.19
N GLN A 67 0.52 0.11 -10.77
CA GLN A 67 0.75 -0.51 -9.47
C GLN A 67 1.88 -1.54 -9.54
N ARG A 68 2.48 -1.84 -8.37
CA ARG A 68 3.64 -2.73 -8.24
C ARG A 68 3.18 -4.16 -7.98
N TYR A 69 3.77 -5.10 -8.72
CA TYR A 69 3.47 -6.53 -8.63
C TYR A 69 4.75 -7.36 -8.69
N VAL A 70 4.73 -8.55 -8.11
CA VAL A 70 5.78 -9.57 -8.26
C VAL A 70 5.16 -10.80 -8.92
N ALA A 71 5.88 -11.42 -9.83
CA ALA A 71 5.45 -12.66 -10.46
C ALA A 71 6.37 -13.82 -10.06
N MET A 72 5.76 -14.98 -9.87
CA MET A 72 6.44 -16.26 -9.67
C MET A 72 5.86 -17.27 -10.64
N GLY A 73 6.69 -18.13 -11.21
CA GLY A 73 6.22 -19.16 -12.12
C GLY A 73 7.37 -20.05 -12.56
N GLU A 74 7.19 -20.73 -13.68
CA GLU A 74 8.18 -21.64 -14.26
C GLU A 74 8.50 -21.17 -15.68
N THR A 75 9.75 -21.32 -16.11
CA THR A 75 10.04 -21.22 -17.55
C THR A 75 9.56 -22.48 -18.27
N GLU A 76 9.51 -22.45 -19.60
CA GLU A 76 9.13 -23.62 -20.40
C GLU A 76 10.03 -24.85 -20.10
N ASP A 77 11.31 -24.60 -19.77
CA ASP A 77 12.30 -25.61 -19.40
C ASP A 77 12.17 -26.12 -17.95
N GLU A 78 11.14 -25.71 -17.21
CA GLU A 78 10.81 -26.06 -15.82
C GLU A 78 11.59 -25.43 -14.64
N PRO A 79 12.66 -24.61 -14.78
CA PRO A 79 13.19 -23.91 -13.61
C PRO A 79 12.21 -22.83 -13.13
N PRO A 80 11.98 -22.73 -11.80
CA PRO A 80 11.17 -21.66 -11.24
C PRO A 80 11.88 -20.32 -11.40
N PHE A 81 11.12 -19.27 -11.67
CA PHE A 81 11.60 -17.89 -11.68
C PHE A 81 10.79 -17.03 -10.71
N THR A 82 11.44 -15.97 -10.24
CA THR A 82 10.80 -14.90 -9.46
C THR A 82 11.28 -13.58 -10.03
N THR A 83 10.35 -12.70 -10.36
CA THR A 83 10.69 -11.37 -10.86
C THR A 83 11.02 -10.44 -9.70
N PRO A 84 11.79 -9.36 -9.94
CA PRO A 84 11.70 -8.20 -9.06
C PRO A 84 10.26 -7.66 -9.09
N TRP A 85 9.92 -6.73 -8.19
CA TRP A 85 8.67 -5.99 -8.35
C TRP A 85 8.68 -5.23 -9.68
N MET A 86 7.55 -5.17 -10.38
CA MET A 86 7.35 -4.53 -11.68
C MET A 86 6.07 -3.71 -11.69
N TYR A 87 6.01 -2.67 -12.52
CA TYR A 87 4.78 -1.89 -12.71
C TYR A 87 3.86 -2.57 -13.73
N CYS A 88 2.56 -2.66 -13.45
CA CYS A 88 1.59 -3.01 -14.48
C CYS A 88 1.48 -1.88 -15.51
N THR A 89 1.84 -2.15 -16.77
CA THR A 89 1.82 -1.20 -17.88
C THR A 89 0.57 -1.36 -18.74
N ASN A 90 -0.05 -2.55 -18.74
CA ASN A 90 -1.31 -2.82 -19.44
C ASN A 90 -2.20 -3.70 -18.55
N THR A 91 -3.47 -3.30 -18.40
CA THR A 91 -4.48 -3.98 -17.55
C THR A 91 -5.54 -4.74 -18.35
N SER A 92 -5.37 -4.84 -19.67
CA SER A 92 -6.26 -5.62 -20.56
C SER A 92 -6.23 -7.12 -20.25
N ASP A 93 -6.98 -7.90 -21.02
CA ASP A 93 -7.00 -9.37 -20.91
C ASP A 93 -5.61 -10.00 -21.17
N GLN A 94 -4.69 -9.27 -21.79
CA GLN A 94 -3.28 -9.58 -21.94
C GLN A 94 -2.43 -8.58 -21.14
N PRO A 95 -2.27 -8.78 -19.82
CA PRO A 95 -1.62 -7.80 -18.98
C PRO A 95 -0.11 -7.81 -19.20
N GLN A 96 0.47 -6.63 -19.07
CA GLN A 96 1.90 -6.39 -19.27
C GLN A 96 2.48 -5.72 -18.03
N PHE A 97 3.71 -6.09 -17.70
CA PHE A 97 4.44 -5.58 -16.57
C PHE A 97 5.87 -5.22 -16.95
N GLY A 98 6.39 -4.13 -16.38
CA GLY A 98 7.73 -3.63 -16.71
C GLY A 98 8.43 -2.94 -15.54
N ARG A 99 9.76 -3.07 -15.47
CA ARG A 99 10.61 -2.25 -14.60
C ARG A 99 11.98 -2.03 -15.22
N THR A 100 12.52 -0.83 -14.98
CA THR A 100 13.92 -0.50 -15.25
C THR A 100 14.65 -0.20 -13.95
N ILE A 101 15.79 -0.83 -13.73
CA ILE A 101 16.67 -0.59 -12.59
C ILE A 101 17.98 -0.01 -13.11
N THR A 102 18.30 1.23 -12.74
CA THR A 102 19.59 1.85 -13.08
C THR A 102 20.56 1.73 -11.92
N MET A 103 21.67 1.01 -12.12
CA MET A 103 22.75 0.87 -11.15
C MET A 103 23.34 2.25 -10.78
N ASN A 104 23.70 2.42 -9.50
CA ASN A 104 24.28 3.65 -8.93
C ASN A 104 23.36 4.89 -8.90
N LYS A 105 22.06 4.74 -9.17
CA LYS A 105 21.07 5.76 -8.81
C LYS A 105 20.26 5.28 -7.60
N PRO A 106 20.10 6.09 -6.54
CA PRO A 106 19.06 5.81 -5.55
C PRO A 106 17.72 5.73 -6.29
N GLU A 107 16.85 4.79 -5.89
CA GLU A 107 15.55 4.60 -6.52
C GLU A 107 14.78 5.92 -6.53
N SER A 108 14.79 6.61 -7.67
CA SER A 108 14.02 7.83 -7.91
C SER A 108 12.61 7.39 -8.29
N GLU A 109 11.81 7.04 -7.28
CA GLU A 109 10.41 6.67 -7.44
C GLU A 109 9.57 7.86 -7.87
N ALA A 110 9.47 8.11 -9.17
CA ALA A 110 8.62 9.15 -9.73
C ALA A 110 7.75 8.61 -10.86
N ILE A 111 6.86 7.66 -10.54
CA ILE A 111 5.62 7.46 -11.31
C ILE A 111 4.51 7.17 -10.29
N ASN A 112 3.95 8.24 -9.74
CA ASN A 112 2.67 8.21 -9.03
C ASN A 112 1.68 8.97 -9.92
N MET A 113 1.15 8.29 -10.94
CA MET A 113 0.06 8.79 -11.77
C MET A 113 -1.18 8.01 -11.38
N GLY A 114 -2.06 8.70 -10.66
CA GLY A 114 -3.15 8.12 -9.92
C GLY A 114 -4.14 7.35 -10.78
N THR A 115 -4.49 6.17 -10.29
CA THR A 115 -5.85 5.62 -10.38
C THR A 115 -6.07 4.83 -9.11
N THR A 116 -6.92 5.39 -8.25
CA THR A 116 -7.64 4.74 -7.14
C THR A 116 -6.93 3.52 -6.56
N VAL A 117 -5.84 3.76 -5.82
CA VAL A 117 -5.38 2.81 -4.82
C VAL A 117 -6.58 2.64 -3.89
N GLU A 118 -7.28 1.50 -3.97
CA GLU A 118 -8.16 1.13 -2.87
C GLU A 118 -7.33 1.30 -1.61
N PRO A 119 -7.81 2.09 -0.63
CA PRO A 119 -7.01 2.35 0.55
C PRO A 119 -6.53 1.02 1.12
N ALA A 120 -5.29 0.96 1.60
CA ALA A 120 -4.71 -0.24 2.21
C ALA A 120 -5.44 -0.68 3.51
N TYR A 121 -6.62 -0.11 3.75
CA TYR A 121 -7.49 -0.28 4.89
C TYR A 121 -8.96 -0.43 4.43
N ILE A 122 -9.72 -1.20 5.18
CA ILE A 122 -11.17 -1.31 5.09
C ILE A 122 -11.83 -0.27 6.00
N THR A 123 -12.96 0.28 5.57
CA THR A 123 -13.75 1.23 6.36
C THR A 123 -14.74 0.45 7.24
N LEU A 124 -14.65 0.61 8.56
CA LEU A 124 -15.52 -0.07 9.53
C LEU A 124 -16.78 0.75 9.86
N GLY A 125 -16.67 2.08 9.89
CA GLY A 125 -17.82 2.94 10.14
C GLY A 125 -17.47 4.43 10.23
N PRO A 126 -18.42 5.32 9.93
CA PRO A 126 -18.21 6.75 9.91
C PRO A 126 -18.21 7.35 11.31
N LEU A 127 -17.46 8.44 11.43
CA LEU A 127 -17.34 9.31 12.58
C LEU A 127 -17.68 10.75 12.19
N THR A 128 -18.38 11.43 13.09
CA THR A 128 -18.72 12.85 13.00
C THR A 128 -18.19 13.58 14.24
N ASP A 129 -18.11 14.92 14.20
CA ASP A 129 -17.58 15.73 15.29
C ASP A 129 -16.18 15.28 15.76
N VAL A 130 -15.32 14.92 14.80
CA VAL A 130 -14.00 14.36 15.08
C VAL A 130 -13.07 15.45 15.60
N THR A 131 -12.51 15.22 16.78
CA THR A 131 -11.45 16.02 17.39
C THR A 131 -10.18 15.20 17.47
N VAL A 132 -9.08 15.75 16.96
CA VAL A 132 -7.75 15.13 17.02
C VAL A 132 -6.88 15.98 17.94
N SER A 133 -6.35 15.39 19.00
CA SER A 133 -5.37 16.01 19.90
C SER A 133 -4.10 15.18 20.00
N GLN A 134 -3.00 15.83 20.36
CA GLN A 134 -1.74 15.18 20.68
C GLN A 134 -1.45 15.38 22.17
N LEU A 135 -1.30 14.28 22.90
CA LEU A 135 -0.86 14.30 24.29
C LEU A 135 0.64 14.60 24.34
N PHE A 136 1.04 15.44 25.29
CA PHE A 136 2.45 15.68 25.52
C PHE A 136 3.17 14.43 26.01
N PRO A 137 4.38 14.13 25.49
CA PRO A 137 5.17 13.06 26.04
C PRO A 137 5.57 13.41 27.49
N PRO A 138 5.61 12.41 28.40
CA PRO A 138 6.17 12.61 29.73
C PRO A 138 7.57 13.25 29.65
N PRO A 139 7.92 14.21 30.52
CA PRO A 139 7.25 14.59 31.77
C PRO A 139 6.23 15.74 31.65
N ALA A 140 5.99 16.28 30.46
CA ALA A 140 5.06 17.39 30.28
C ALA A 140 3.59 16.92 30.38
N ILE A 141 2.74 17.71 31.05
CA ILE A 141 1.30 17.45 31.20
C ILE A 141 0.53 18.42 30.32
N GLY A 142 -0.31 17.90 29.44
CA GLY A 142 -1.17 18.69 28.56
C GLY A 142 -1.42 18.02 27.22
N GLU A 143 -2.21 18.69 26.40
CA GLU A 143 -2.49 18.27 25.03
C GLU A 143 -2.54 19.48 24.10
N ILE A 144 -2.28 19.26 22.81
CA ILE A 144 -2.50 20.24 21.76
C ILE A 144 -3.61 19.72 20.84
N MET A 145 -4.61 20.56 20.59
CA MET A 145 -5.62 20.31 19.58
C MET A 145 -5.03 20.50 18.17
N LEU A 146 -5.22 19.49 17.32
CA LEU A 146 -4.68 19.45 15.97
C LEU A 146 -5.79 19.65 14.92
N ILE A 147 -6.93 18.99 15.12
CA ILE A 147 -8.13 19.11 14.27
C ILE A 147 -9.35 19.21 15.18
N GLU A 148 -10.29 20.09 14.84
CA GLU A 148 -11.60 20.20 15.47
C GLU A 148 -12.71 20.08 14.41
N ASN A 149 -13.84 19.48 14.80
CA ASN A 149 -15.04 19.36 13.95
C ASN A 149 -14.76 18.69 12.59
N GLY A 150 -13.89 17.68 12.58
CA GLY A 150 -13.65 16.84 11.41
C GLY A 150 -14.76 15.83 11.17
N SER A 151 -14.79 15.26 9.98
CA SER A 151 -15.50 14.01 9.68
C SER A 151 -14.47 12.91 9.44
N GLY A 152 -14.86 11.66 9.50
CA GLY A 152 -13.90 10.59 9.28
C GLY A 152 -14.53 9.23 9.25
N ASN A 153 -13.70 8.21 9.16
CA ASN A 153 -14.13 6.85 9.38
C ASN A 153 -13.14 6.10 10.26
N VAL A 154 -13.66 5.17 11.05
CA VAL A 154 -12.86 4.10 11.65
C VAL A 154 -12.42 3.19 10.52
N ILE A 155 -11.12 2.92 10.47
CA ILE A 155 -10.48 2.09 9.46
C ILE A 155 -9.76 0.92 10.14
N ALA A 156 -9.59 -0.18 9.42
CA ALA A 156 -8.74 -1.28 9.83
C ALA A 156 -7.89 -1.71 8.64
N THR A 157 -6.67 -2.19 8.86
CA THR A 157 -5.80 -2.61 7.76
C THR A 157 -6.42 -3.77 6.97
N LYS A 158 -6.32 -3.71 5.63
CA LYS A 158 -6.86 -4.74 4.71
C LYS A 158 -5.97 -5.99 4.67
N THR A 159 -4.70 -5.84 5.02
CA THR A 159 -3.67 -6.89 4.98
C THR A 159 -3.06 -7.10 6.37
N GLY A 160 -3.09 -8.35 6.86
CA GLY A 160 -2.72 -8.74 8.23
C GLY A 160 -3.92 -9.29 9.01
N THR A 161 -3.73 -9.70 10.26
CA THR A 161 -4.88 -9.92 11.18
C THR A 161 -5.63 -8.57 11.32
N PRO A 162 -6.95 -8.54 11.54
CA PRO A 162 -7.72 -7.29 11.74
C PRO A 162 -7.36 -6.48 13.01
N HIS A 163 -6.17 -6.68 13.58
CA HIS A 163 -5.70 -6.08 14.82
C HIS A 163 -5.27 -4.60 14.71
N GLU A 164 -4.92 -4.06 13.53
CA GLU A 164 -4.53 -2.66 13.42
C GLU A 164 -5.73 -1.78 13.06
N MET A 165 -6.37 -1.24 14.09
CA MET A 165 -7.43 -0.25 13.96
C MET A 165 -6.83 1.16 13.88
N GLY A 166 -7.55 2.04 13.20
CA GLY A 166 -7.19 3.43 13.07
C GLY A 166 -8.35 4.29 12.65
N ILE A 167 -8.04 5.53 12.31
CA ILE A 167 -9.03 6.53 11.91
C ILE A 167 -8.48 7.31 10.73
N GLU A 168 -9.31 7.45 9.70
CA GLU A 168 -9.13 8.46 8.68
C GLU A 168 -9.95 9.70 9.04
N VAL A 169 -9.35 10.88 8.94
CA VAL A 169 -10.02 12.16 9.20
C VAL A 169 -9.99 13.00 7.93
N THR A 170 -11.17 13.43 7.51
CA THR A 170 -11.45 14.28 6.35
C THR A 170 -12.06 15.61 6.84
N GLY A 171 -11.63 16.72 6.26
CA GLY A 171 -12.09 18.05 6.66
C GLY A 171 -11.74 18.43 8.10
N GLY A 172 -12.55 19.33 8.66
CA GLY A 172 -12.33 19.92 9.98
C GLY A 172 -11.37 21.12 9.96
N LYS A 173 -11.39 21.90 11.05
CA LYS A 173 -10.50 23.04 11.22
C LYS A 173 -9.18 22.59 11.83
N ARG A 174 -8.08 22.79 11.09
CA ARG A 174 -6.73 22.43 11.54
C ARG A 174 -6.12 23.57 12.35
N PHE A 175 -5.71 23.28 13.58
CA PHE A 175 -5.07 24.25 14.49
C PHE A 175 -3.56 24.02 14.65
N GLY A 176 -3.09 22.81 14.33
CA GLY A 176 -1.67 22.44 14.42
C GLY A 176 -1.11 21.88 13.11
N THR A 177 0.21 21.72 13.06
CA THR A 177 0.88 21.06 11.94
C THR A 177 0.93 19.56 12.20
N LEU A 178 0.25 18.79 11.35
CA LEU A 178 0.39 17.34 11.33
C LEU A 178 1.66 16.95 10.56
N ARG A 179 2.38 15.97 11.08
CA ARG A 179 3.54 15.36 10.43
C ARG A 179 3.42 13.84 10.52
N ALA A 180 3.88 13.15 9.48
CA ALA A 180 4.01 11.70 9.52
C ALA A 180 4.97 11.30 10.65
N GLY A 181 4.64 10.23 11.36
CA GLY A 181 5.37 9.73 12.53
C GLY A 181 5.02 10.40 13.86
N MET A 182 4.12 11.39 13.90
CA MET A 182 3.66 11.97 15.17
C MET A 182 2.93 10.92 16.02
N LYS A 183 3.37 10.74 17.27
CA LYS A 183 2.82 9.76 18.21
C LYS A 183 1.99 10.43 19.31
N ASN A 184 1.37 9.59 20.14
CA ASN A 184 0.50 9.99 21.26
C ASN A 184 -0.72 10.80 20.79
N ILE A 185 -1.23 10.46 19.60
CA ILE A 185 -2.44 11.07 19.08
C ILE A 185 -3.65 10.42 19.78
N MET A 186 -4.57 11.28 20.20
CA MET A 186 -5.88 10.93 20.73
C MET A 186 -6.93 11.47 19.78
N ILE A 187 -7.91 10.65 19.44
CA ILE A 187 -9.01 11.04 18.57
C ILE A 187 -10.31 10.72 19.28
N THR A 188 -11.19 11.71 19.31
CA THR A 188 -12.56 11.57 19.80
C THR A 188 -13.54 11.94 18.68
N GLY A 189 -14.73 11.35 18.70
CA GLY A 189 -15.79 11.67 17.75
C GLY A 189 -17.10 11.01 18.13
N LYS A 190 -18.10 11.09 17.26
CA LYS A 190 -19.40 10.44 17.43
C LYS A 190 -19.63 9.41 16.33
N ASN A 191 -20.07 8.22 16.72
CA ASN A 191 -20.46 7.17 15.79
C ASN A 191 -21.84 7.46 15.16
N LYS A 192 -22.32 6.59 14.26
CA LYS A 192 -23.66 6.69 13.64
C LYS A 192 -24.82 6.80 14.63
N GLU A 193 -24.66 6.26 15.84
CA GLU A 193 -25.67 6.29 16.91
C GLU A 193 -25.55 7.53 17.81
N GLY A 194 -24.62 8.45 17.51
CA GLY A 194 -24.34 9.64 18.31
C GLY A 194 -23.55 9.37 19.59
N LYS A 195 -23.06 8.14 19.81
CA LYS A 195 -22.24 7.78 20.98
C LYS A 195 -20.80 8.24 20.78
N THR A 196 -20.20 8.72 21.87
CA THR A 196 -18.79 9.12 21.89
C THR A 196 -17.89 7.91 21.65
N PHE A 197 -17.04 8.03 20.64
CA PHE A 197 -15.95 7.12 20.33
C PHE A 197 -14.63 7.81 20.67
N THR A 198 -13.74 7.09 21.34
CA THR A 198 -12.42 7.60 21.73
C THR A 198 -11.36 6.55 21.45
N MET A 199 -10.28 6.97 20.78
CA MET A 199 -9.15 6.11 20.48
C MET A 199 -7.83 6.86 20.71
N GLY A 200 -6.97 6.28 21.54
CA GLY A 200 -5.68 6.87 21.93
C GLY A 200 -4.48 6.05 21.45
N ASN A 201 -3.28 6.57 21.72
CA ASN A 201 -2.01 5.95 21.34
C ASN A 201 -1.87 5.74 19.82
N LEU A 202 -2.43 6.67 19.05
CA LEU A 202 -2.35 6.65 17.59
C LEU A 202 -1.08 7.33 17.10
N THR A 203 -0.62 6.88 15.95
CA THR A 203 0.49 7.45 15.19
C THR A 203 -0.03 7.98 13.85
N CYS A 204 0.30 9.23 13.53
CA CYS A 204 -0.01 9.85 12.25
C CYS A 204 0.84 9.24 11.14
N LEU A 205 0.22 8.59 10.16
CA LEU A 205 0.92 8.03 9.00
C LEU A 205 0.92 9.00 7.82
N SER A 206 -0.22 9.65 7.58
CA SER A 206 -0.38 10.64 6.51
C SER A 206 -0.95 11.91 7.12
N PRO A 207 -0.22 13.04 7.05
CA PRO A 207 -0.73 14.34 7.49
C PRO A 207 -1.61 15.03 6.44
N ASN A 208 -1.74 14.45 5.23
CA ASN A 208 -2.47 15.03 4.11
C ASN A 208 -3.99 14.95 4.33
N GLU A 209 -4.79 15.20 3.30
CA GLU A 209 -6.24 15.03 3.34
C GLU A 209 -6.62 13.87 2.41
N PRO A 210 -7.12 12.72 2.93
CA PRO A 210 -7.42 12.44 4.34
C PRO A 210 -6.17 12.25 5.23
N ALA A 211 -6.29 12.68 6.49
CA ALA A 211 -5.27 12.42 7.51
C ALA A 211 -5.46 11.02 8.08
N LEU A 212 -4.39 10.23 8.14
CA LEU A 212 -4.45 8.82 8.54
C LEU A 212 -3.73 8.59 9.86
N PHE A 213 -4.40 7.91 10.79
CA PHE A 213 -3.90 7.60 12.12
C PHE A 213 -4.09 6.11 12.40
N LEU A 214 -3.04 5.38 12.79
CA LEU A 214 -3.11 3.97 13.16
C LEU A 214 -2.62 3.75 14.59
N GLN A 215 -3.15 2.73 15.26
CA GLN A 215 -2.66 2.31 16.57
C GLN A 215 -1.36 1.51 16.42
N GLU A 216 -0.27 2.01 17.00
CA GLU A 216 1.02 1.31 16.98
C GLU A 216 1.04 0.24 18.09
N PHE A 217 1.11 -1.05 17.74
CA PHE A 217 1.36 -2.11 18.70
C PHE A 217 2.86 -2.20 18.98
N ARG A 218 3.23 -2.11 20.27
CA ARG A 218 4.57 -2.49 20.72
C ARG A 218 4.56 -3.97 21.05
N PHE A 219 5.36 -4.75 20.33
CA PHE A 219 5.78 -6.09 20.75
C PHE A 219 7.00 -5.99 21.67
#